data_AF-A0A0F9LE83-F1
#
_entry.id   AF-A0A0F9LE83-F1
#
_cell.length_a   1.000
_cell.length_b   1.000
_cell.length_c   1.000
_cell.angle_alpha   90.00
_cell.angle_beta   90.00
_cell.angle_gamma   90.00
#
_symmetry.space_group_name_H-M   'P 1'
#
loop_
_entity.id
_entity.type
_entity.pdbx_description
1 polymer ?
#
loop_
_entity_poly.entity_id
_entity_poly.type
_entity_poly.pdbx_seq_one_letter_code
_entity_poly.pdbx_strand_id
1 'polypeptide(L)'
;DPPELSYFEPFAVPQSKKVPINVIQLHLVRGARYDIGQEARSAAQQLDDLRVLNEAAAPLKASGPWGEDKDMWVRSLRLVSVIQEPDLEPEYLVELALQERKAS
;
A
#
# COMPACT_ATOMS: atom_id res chain seq x y z
N ASP A 1 54.21 5.88 -33.52
CA ASP A 1 52.90 6.42 -33.13
C ASP A 1 52.49 5.92 -31.75
N PRO A 2 52.02 6.80 -30.85
CA PRO A 2 51.48 6.36 -29.57
C PRO A 2 50.06 5.78 -29.79
N PRO A 3 49.64 4.77 -29.00
CA PRO A 3 48.34 4.13 -29.19
C PRO A 3 47.20 5.07 -28.76
N GLU A 4 46.19 5.19 -29.63
CA GLU A 4 44.97 5.95 -29.37
C GLU A 4 44.22 5.36 -28.18
N LEU A 5 43.91 6.21 -27.20
CA LEU A 5 42.98 5.92 -26.10
C LEU A 5 41.59 5.69 -26.70
N SER A 6 41.19 4.43 -26.83
CA SER A 6 39.81 4.05 -27.14
C SER A 6 38.91 4.48 -25.97
N TYR A 7 38.24 5.62 -26.12
CA TYR A 7 37.19 6.06 -25.22
C TYR A 7 36.00 5.09 -25.35
N PHE A 8 35.87 4.18 -24.40
CA PHE A 8 34.69 3.32 -24.27
C PHE A 8 33.62 4.12 -23.52
N GLU A 9 32.52 4.48 -24.18
CA GLU A 9 31.31 4.87 -23.47
C GLU A 9 30.78 3.63 -22.75
N PRO A 10 30.72 3.61 -21.41
CA PRO A 10 30.09 2.51 -20.70
C PRO A 10 28.61 2.54 -21.05
N PHE A 11 28.19 1.52 -21.79
CA PHE A 11 26.80 1.22 -22.14
C PHE A 11 25.88 1.69 -21.02
N ALA A 12 24.99 2.63 -21.31
CA ALA A 12 24.01 3.14 -20.36
C ALA A 12 23.27 1.95 -19.73
N VAL A 13 23.69 1.57 -18.53
CA VAL A 13 23.09 0.45 -17.79
C VAL A 13 21.63 0.86 -17.56
N PRO A 14 20.63 0.06 -17.96
CA PRO A 14 19.25 0.41 -17.69
C PRO A 14 19.08 0.52 -16.18
N GLN A 15 18.98 1.75 -15.67
CA GLN A 15 18.67 1.96 -14.27
C GLN A 15 17.26 1.44 -14.05
N SER A 16 17.16 0.35 -13.31
CA SER A 16 15.88 -0.21 -12.89
C SER A 16 15.10 0.90 -12.19
N LYS A 17 14.04 1.41 -12.83
CA LYS A 17 13.13 2.36 -12.22
C LYS A 17 12.39 1.61 -11.12
N LYS A 18 12.88 1.69 -9.89
CA LYS A 18 12.25 1.08 -8.72
C LYS A 18 10.84 1.65 -8.59
N VAL A 19 9.84 0.76 -8.60
CA VAL A 19 8.45 1.19 -8.39
C VAL A 19 8.29 1.57 -6.92
N PRO A 20 7.83 2.79 -6.61
CA PRO A 20 7.76 3.29 -5.23
C PRO A 20 6.78 2.45 -4.41
N ILE A 21 7.15 2.20 -3.15
CA ILE A 21 6.31 1.56 -2.14
C ILE A 21 5.82 2.66 -1.20
N ASN A 22 4.50 2.82 -1.10
CA ASN A 22 3.85 3.77 -0.21
C ASN A 22 3.50 3.04 1.09
N VAL A 23 4.06 3.49 2.21
CA VAL A 23 3.73 2.96 3.54
C VAL A 23 2.75 3.92 4.20
N ILE A 24 1.56 3.42 4.55
CA ILE A 24 0.51 4.19 5.20
C ILE A 24 0.10 3.52 6.51
N GLN A 25 -0.36 4.33 7.45
CA GLN A 25 -0.99 3.84 8.68
C GLN A 25 -2.49 4.10 8.62
N LEU A 26 -3.28 3.06 8.91
CA LEU A 26 -4.73 3.13 8.99
C LEU A 26 -5.18 2.84 10.42
N HIS A 27 -6.06 3.70 10.93
CA HIS A 27 -6.76 3.47 12.18
C HIS A 27 -8.13 2.88 11.86
N LEU A 28 -8.29 1.59 12.16
CA LEU A 28 -9.50 0.83 11.92
C LEU A 28 -10.42 0.99 13.13
N VAL A 29 -11.54 1.65 12.91
CA VAL A 29 -12.55 1.95 13.93
C VAL A 29 -13.93 1.59 13.41
N ARG A 30 -14.84 1.27 14.32
CA ARG A 30 -16.23 1.02 13.96
C ARG A 30 -16.87 2.29 13.41
N GLY A 31 -17.48 2.18 12.23
CA GLY A 31 -18.34 3.25 11.71
C GLY A 31 -17.61 4.52 11.29
N ALA A 32 -16.32 4.46 10.95
CA ALA A 32 -15.65 5.50 10.17
C ALA A 32 -16.39 5.69 8.83
N ARG A 33 -17.36 6.60 8.78
CA ARG A 33 -18.16 6.88 7.60
C ARG A 33 -17.43 7.86 6.71
N TYR A 34 -16.93 7.40 5.57
CA TYR A 34 -16.52 8.28 4.47
C TYR A 34 -17.56 8.31 3.34
N ASP A 35 -18.35 7.24 3.16
CA ASP A 35 -19.39 7.16 2.12
C ASP A 35 -20.80 6.96 2.70
N ILE A 36 -21.76 7.75 2.20
CA ILE A 36 -23.17 7.69 2.60
C ILE A 36 -23.81 6.43 2.01
N GLY A 37 -24.39 5.57 2.86
CA GLY A 37 -25.21 4.42 2.44
C GLY A 37 -24.57 3.04 2.58
N GLN A 38 -23.34 2.92 3.10
CA GLN A 38 -22.75 1.63 3.46
C GLN A 38 -23.06 1.24 4.91
N GLU A 39 -23.26 -0.07 5.15
CA GLU A 39 -23.36 -0.60 6.50
C GLU A 39 -22.07 -0.35 7.28
N ALA A 40 -22.20 0.04 8.55
CA ALA A 40 -21.04 0.32 9.40
C ALA A 40 -20.31 -0.99 9.70
N ARG A 41 -19.15 -1.20 9.08
CA ARG A 41 -18.28 -2.35 9.39
C ARG A 41 -17.56 -2.15 10.72
N SER A 42 -17.45 -3.26 11.43
CA SER A 42 -16.64 -3.42 12.64
C SER A 42 -15.15 -3.29 12.32
N ALA A 43 -14.34 -2.86 13.29
CA ALA A 43 -12.90 -2.72 13.10
C ALA A 43 -12.22 -4.09 12.82
N ALA A 44 -12.74 -5.16 13.43
CA ALA A 44 -12.28 -6.52 13.19
C ALA A 44 -12.60 -7.00 11.76
N GLN A 45 -13.79 -6.65 11.26
CA GLN A 45 -14.17 -6.95 9.87
C GLN A 45 -13.27 -6.20 8.88
N GLN A 46 -13.00 -4.92 9.11
CA GLN A 46 -12.08 -4.15 8.27
C GLN A 46 -10.67 -4.76 8.25
N LEU A 47 -10.17 -5.24 9.40
CA LEU A 47 -8.87 -5.91 9.48
C LEU A 47 -8.86 -7.22 8.65
N ASP A 48 -9.94 -7.99 8.70
CA ASP A 48 -10.08 -9.22 7.93
C ASP A 48 -10.13 -8.95 6.42
N ASP A 49 -10.88 -7.93 5.99
CA ASP A 49 -10.90 -7.49 4.59
C ASP A 49 -9.50 -7.15 4.07
N LEU A 50 -8.70 -6.44 4.88
CA LEU A 50 -7.32 -6.10 4.53
C LEU A 50 -6.42 -7.34 4.44
N ARG A 51 -6.65 -8.37 5.27
CA ARG A 51 -5.94 -9.65 5.17
C ARG A 51 -6.28 -10.36 3.88
N VAL A 52 -7.57 -10.43 3.54
CA VAL A 52 -8.03 -11.02 2.28
C VAL A 52 -7.39 -10.30 1.08
N LEU A 53 -7.34 -8.96 1.08
CA LEU A 53 -6.69 -8.19 0.01
C LEU A 53 -5.17 -8.47 -0.08
N ASN A 54 -4.51 -8.59 1.06
CA ASN A 54 -3.09 -8.92 1.13
C ASN A 54 -2.80 -10.34 0.58
N GLU A 55 -3.69 -11.30 0.83
CA GLU A 55 -3.55 -12.69 0.37
C GLU A 55 -3.96 -12.88 -1.09
N ALA A 56 -5.07 -12.27 -1.51
CA ALA A 56 -5.63 -12.42 -2.85
C ALA A 56 -4.78 -11.76 -3.94
N ALA A 57 -3.83 -10.88 -3.56
CA ALA A 57 -3.03 -10.06 -4.48
C ALA A 57 -3.90 -9.30 -5.51
N ALA A 58 -5.13 -8.94 -5.12
CA ALA A 58 -6.05 -8.17 -5.93
C ALA A 58 -5.68 -6.67 -5.90
N PRO A 59 -5.92 -5.93 -7.00
CA PRO A 59 -5.73 -4.49 -6.99
C PRO A 59 -6.80 -3.81 -6.15
N LEU A 60 -6.41 -2.78 -5.40
CA LEU A 60 -7.29 -1.81 -4.78
C LEU A 60 -7.19 -0.49 -5.52
N LYS A 61 -8.33 0.18 -5.70
CA LYS A 61 -8.38 1.54 -6.21
C LYS A 61 -8.01 2.49 -5.07
N ALA A 62 -6.85 3.13 -5.20
CA ALA A 62 -6.41 4.15 -4.26
C ALA A 62 -6.78 5.53 -4.80
N SER A 63 -7.89 6.10 -4.29
CA SER A 63 -8.33 7.47 -4.53
C SER A 63 -7.81 8.38 -3.41
N GLY A 64 -6.51 8.67 -3.42
CA GLY A 64 -5.87 9.49 -2.38
C GLY A 64 -5.53 10.92 -2.82
N PRO A 65 -4.83 11.70 -1.97
CA PRO A 65 -4.36 13.06 -2.29
C PRO A 65 -3.33 13.14 -3.43
N TRP A 66 -3.07 12.01 -4.09
CA TRP A 66 -2.10 11.83 -5.17
C TRP A 66 -2.71 12.07 -6.57
N GLY A 67 -3.97 12.52 -6.64
CA GLY A 67 -4.57 13.15 -7.82
C GLY A 67 -5.28 12.21 -8.82
N GLU A 68 -5.01 10.90 -8.80
CA GLU A 68 -5.61 9.94 -9.73
C GLU A 68 -5.97 8.61 -9.07
N ASP A 69 -7.03 7.97 -9.55
CA ASP A 69 -7.44 6.62 -9.18
C ASP A 69 -6.44 5.60 -9.74
N LYS A 70 -5.51 5.16 -8.89
CA LYS A 70 -4.48 4.19 -9.27
C LYS A 70 -4.79 2.82 -8.72
N ASP A 71 -4.53 1.80 -9.54
CA ASP A 71 -4.48 0.43 -9.07
C ASP A 71 -3.22 0.23 -8.24
N MET A 72 -3.41 -0.09 -6.97
CA MET A 72 -2.34 -0.42 -6.03
C MET A 72 -2.52 -1.85 -5.53
N TRP A 73 -1.43 -2.47 -5.12
CA TRP A 73 -1.45 -3.80 -4.51
C TRP A 73 -0.90 -3.71 -3.11
N VAL A 74 -1.55 -4.40 -2.17
CA VAL A 74 -1.00 -4.61 -0.84
C VAL A 74 0.21 -5.52 -0.97
N ARG A 75 1.35 -5.05 -0.46
CA ARG A 75 2.61 -5.81 -0.38
C ARG A 75 2.82 -6.42 1.00
N SER A 76 2.41 -5.69 2.02
CA SER A 76 2.42 -6.17 3.39
C SER A 76 1.37 -5.45 4.21
N LEU A 77 0.78 -6.20 5.13
CA LEU A 77 -0.10 -5.72 6.19
C LEU A 77 0.54 -6.08 7.53
N ARG A 78 0.71 -5.08 8.41
CA ARG A 78 1.23 -5.28 9.76
C ARG A 78 0.28 -4.67 10.78
N LEU A 79 -0.09 -5.47 11.77
CA LEU A 79 -0.78 -4.94 12.95
C LEU A 79 0.24 -4.23 13.85
N VAL A 80 0.04 -2.94 14.08
CA VAL A 80 0.95 -2.09 14.87
C VAL A 80 0.52 -2.05 16.33
N SER A 81 -0.77 -1.80 16.57
CA SER A 81 -1.34 -1.81 17.92
C SER A 81 -2.80 -2.24 17.93
N VAL A 82 -3.23 -2.73 19.09
CA VAL A 82 -4.63 -2.98 19.42
C VAL A 82 -4.99 -1.99 20.52
N ILE A 83 -6.05 -1.22 20.32
CA ILE A 83 -6.58 -0.28 21.31
C ILE A 83 -7.88 -0.90 21.80
N GLN A 84 -7.90 -1.27 23.08
CA GLN A 84 -9.05 -1.91 23.69
C GLN A 84 -9.41 -1.20 24.98
N GLU A 85 -10.55 -0.51 24.95
CA GLU A 85 -11.15 0.09 26.12
C GLU A 85 -12.24 -0.84 26.71
N PRO A 86 -12.48 -0.81 28.03
CA PRO A 86 -13.56 -1.58 28.64
C PRO A 86 -14.90 -1.24 27.99
N ASP A 87 -15.71 -2.26 27.70
CA ASP A 87 -17.06 -2.15 27.11
C ASP A 87 -17.12 -1.54 25.69
N LEU A 88 -15.98 -1.30 25.03
CA LEU A 88 -15.90 -0.86 23.65
C LEU A 88 -15.35 -1.97 22.72
N GLU A 89 -15.72 -1.88 21.46
CA GLU A 89 -15.16 -2.74 20.43
C GLU A 89 -13.66 -2.43 20.24
N PRO A 90 -12.79 -3.45 20.05
CA PRO A 90 -11.37 -3.20 19.82
C PRO A 90 -11.14 -2.42 18.53
N GLU A 91 -10.25 -1.44 18.59
CA GLU A 91 -9.74 -0.70 17.45
C GLU A 91 -8.33 -1.17 17.10
N TYR A 92 -7.93 -0.98 15.85
CA TYR A 92 -6.64 -1.46 15.36
C TYR A 92 -5.88 -0.34 14.66
N LEU A 93 -4.61 -0.18 15.00
CA LEU A 93 -3.68 0.58 14.17
C LEU A 93 -2.92 -0.42 13.31
N VAL A 94 -3.00 -0.25 11.99
CA VAL A 94 -2.31 -1.11 11.04
C VAL A 94 -1.41 -0.29 10.13
N GLU A 95 -0.33 -0.91 9.68
CA GLU A 95 0.57 -0.38 8.66
C GLU A 95 0.39 -1.20 7.38
N LEU A 96 0.20 -0.51 6.26
CA LEU A 96 0.07 -1.10 4.94
C LEU A 96 1.16 -0.57 4.03
N ALA A 97 1.86 -1.49 3.36
CA ALA A 97 2.72 -1.16 2.24
C ALA A 97 1.94 -1.39 0.94
N LEU A 98 1.79 -0.34 0.15
CA LEU A 98 1.10 -0.33 -1.14
C LEU A 98 2.10 -0.09 -2.26
N GLN A 99 1.95 -0.80 -3.37
CA GLN A 99 2.80 -0.60 -4.53
C GLN A 99 1.99 -0.63 -5.82
N GLU A 100 2.28 0.28 -6.75
CA GLU A 100 1.83 0.15 -8.13
C GLU A 100 2.47 -1.11 -8.76
N ARG A 101 1.79 -1.78 -9.68
CA ARG A 101 2.43 -2.75 -10.58
C ARG A 101 2.42 -2.15 -11.97
N LYS A 102 3.59 -1.75 -12.47
CA LYS A 102 3.73 -1.49 -13.90
C LYS A 102 3.78 -2.86 -14.59
N ALA A 103 2.72 -3.21 -15.33
CA ALA A 103 2.85 -4.25 -16.34
C ALA A 103 3.98 -3.81 -17.28
N SER A 104 4.99 -4.67 -17.41
CA SER A 104 6.05 -4.49 -18.40
C SER A 104 5.54 -4.87 -19.77
#